data_AF-A0A6N8F9Q4-F1
#
_entry.id   AF-A0A6N8F9Q4-F1
#
_cell.length_a   1.000
_cell.length_b   1.000
_cell.length_c   1.000
_cell.angle_alpha   90.00
_cell.angle_beta   90.00
_cell.angle_gamma   90.00
#
_symmetry.space_group_name_H-M   'P 1'
#
loop_
_entity.id
_entity.type
_entity.pdbx_description
1 polymer ?
#
loop_
_entity_poly.entity_id
_entity_poly.type
_entity_poly.pdbx_seq_one_letter_code
_entity_poly.pdbx_strand_id
1 'polypeptide(L)'
;MFRYFKLTSYFLLVFLISTQPVYAEKFGTVLIGGGLDVCTSAHSQHCKTKLAVNENSHSTHRYLLNTKNINTLASLYYADPSIQTKQMHEFLTNIGKLNELSKSYTEKGLSHFFRKSNLPDATKLDAFHWQMILDVFQERVIATRFLQRDRYKNVNIDVFNSKQLFVAKALREFVDNVSGDNILIVTAANRDAFEDVYWLIKTFEQFDLDVKWMPLDLAVAEIWRTTDISSSDKVEAACKSINETRHKIAKRYFRDRIYGDLNEELIESCSEPDKVIDLVEEADGIYFHDGDPIVLRDSLMINDIEPNHVWKRILSRHQNKQITLAFNGGAIRALGGNEGRNGFVIQGSSKDSLNDGFGIYSNLEASKKHVKGNEPLMSMAGLGLFDGISFDSEFNNISRQGRLFGLLAMMKLPYGIGIDERNSTGDKTKC
;
A
#
# COMPACT_ATOMS: atom_id res chain seq x y z
N MET A 1 -90.47 2.56 16.86
CA MET A 1 -89.69 2.53 18.12
C MET A 1 -88.79 1.30 18.07
N PHE A 2 -87.49 1.55 18.04
CA PHE A 2 -86.34 0.63 17.86
C PHE A 2 -86.41 -0.61 18.81
N ARG A 3 -85.80 -1.77 18.51
CA ARG A 3 -84.36 -1.95 18.28
C ARG A 3 -84.03 -3.36 17.78
N TYR A 4 -83.30 -3.44 16.66
CA TYR A 4 -82.62 -4.64 16.14
C TYR A 4 -81.34 -4.92 16.95
N PHE A 5 -81.11 -6.19 17.32
CA PHE A 5 -79.83 -6.67 17.84
C PHE A 5 -78.97 -7.15 16.66
N LYS A 6 -77.88 -6.42 16.36
CA LYS A 6 -76.78 -6.88 15.50
C LYS A 6 -75.71 -7.50 16.41
N LEU A 7 -75.45 -8.81 16.25
CA LEU A 7 -74.20 -9.41 16.70
C LEU A 7 -73.12 -9.08 15.66
N THR A 8 -72.19 -8.20 16.03
CA THR A 8 -70.96 -7.95 15.28
C THR A 8 -69.95 -9.06 15.57
N SER A 9 -69.61 -9.83 14.54
CA SER A 9 -68.50 -10.77 14.54
C SER A 9 -67.19 -9.98 14.48
N TYR A 10 -66.39 -10.04 15.54
CA TYR A 10 -65.03 -9.48 15.55
C TYR A 10 -64.10 -10.47 14.86
N PHE A 11 -63.67 -10.13 13.63
CA PHE A 11 -62.53 -10.76 12.99
C PHE A 11 -61.25 -10.29 13.71
N LEU A 12 -60.66 -11.18 14.51
CA LEU A 12 -59.37 -10.96 15.13
C LEU A 12 -58.28 -11.15 14.05
N LEU A 13 -57.83 -10.05 13.46
CA LEU A 13 -56.72 -10.07 12.51
C LEU A 13 -55.41 -10.21 13.30
N VAL A 14 -54.93 -11.44 13.46
CA VAL A 14 -53.60 -11.71 14.02
C VAL A 14 -52.56 -11.37 12.96
N PHE A 15 -51.96 -10.18 13.07
CA PHE A 15 -50.73 -9.86 12.35
C PHE A 15 -49.60 -10.73 12.91
N LEU A 16 -49.30 -11.83 12.23
CA LEU A 16 -48.03 -12.53 12.38
C LEU A 16 -46.94 -11.60 11.82
N ILE A 17 -46.35 -10.78 12.69
CA ILE A 17 -45.12 -10.07 12.40
C ILE A 17 -44.03 -11.15 12.31
N SER A 18 -43.71 -11.61 11.10
CA SER A 18 -42.51 -12.40 10.88
C SER A 18 -41.32 -11.47 11.12
N THR A 19 -40.75 -11.51 12.31
CA THR A 19 -39.39 -10.98 12.51
C THR A 19 -38.46 -11.92 11.78
N GLN A 20 -38.28 -11.70 10.47
CA GLN A 20 -37.12 -12.27 9.81
C GLN A 20 -35.89 -11.75 10.54
N PRO A 21 -34.96 -12.62 10.96
CA PRO A 21 -33.70 -12.16 11.50
C PRO A 21 -33.07 -11.29 10.42
N VAL A 22 -32.91 -9.99 10.71
CA VAL A 22 -32.07 -9.12 9.91
C VAL A 22 -30.65 -9.63 10.15
N TYR A 23 -30.20 -10.56 9.33
CA TYR A 23 -28.78 -10.88 9.24
C TYR A 23 -28.07 -9.56 8.94
N ALA A 24 -27.08 -9.21 9.76
CA ALA A 24 -26.24 -8.06 9.49
C ALA A 24 -25.63 -8.25 8.10
N GLU A 25 -26.07 -7.42 7.16
CA GLU A 25 -25.60 -7.44 5.77
C GLU A 25 -24.09 -7.13 5.77
N LYS A 26 -23.27 -8.10 5.34
CA LYS A 26 -21.81 -7.95 5.22
C LYS A 26 -21.47 -6.85 4.21
N PHE A 27 -20.44 -6.06 4.50
CA PHE A 27 -19.92 -5.03 3.61
C PHE A 27 -19.11 -5.66 2.48
N GLY A 28 -19.29 -5.16 1.25
CA GLY A 28 -18.46 -5.57 0.10
C GLY A 28 -17.10 -4.88 0.09
N THR A 29 -17.00 -3.71 0.72
CA THR A 29 -15.77 -2.92 0.83
C THR A 29 -15.63 -2.34 2.24
N VAL A 30 -14.45 -2.53 2.84
CA VAL A 30 -14.05 -1.97 4.13
C VAL A 30 -12.93 -0.94 3.92
N LEU A 31 -13.06 0.23 4.53
CA LEU A 31 -12.08 1.31 4.44
C LEU A 31 -11.45 1.53 5.83
N ILE A 32 -10.14 1.46 5.92
CA ILE A 32 -9.37 1.61 7.16
C ILE A 32 -8.49 2.85 7.02
N GLY A 33 -8.72 3.90 7.82
CA GLY A 33 -8.11 5.21 7.59
C GLY A 33 -6.61 5.33 7.82
N GLY A 34 -5.90 4.23 8.08
CA GLY A 34 -4.47 4.20 8.38
C GLY A 34 -4.14 4.07 9.87
N GLY A 35 -2.86 4.20 10.20
CA GLY A 35 -2.36 4.13 11.57
C GLY A 35 -2.37 2.72 12.17
N LEU A 36 -2.14 1.68 11.35
CA LEU A 36 -2.04 0.30 11.79
C LEU A 36 -0.68 -0.01 12.44
N ASP A 37 -0.45 0.59 13.60
CA ASP A 37 0.77 0.42 14.39
C ASP A 37 0.79 -0.92 15.14
N VAL A 38 1.18 -2.00 14.45
CA VAL A 38 1.22 -3.34 15.04
C VAL A 38 2.48 -3.55 15.89
N CYS A 39 2.32 -4.19 17.04
CA CYS A 39 3.45 -4.65 17.84
C CYS A 39 4.22 -5.75 17.11
N THR A 40 5.43 -5.43 16.70
CA THR A 40 6.35 -6.35 16.02
C THR A 40 7.74 -6.30 16.62
N SER A 41 8.57 -7.32 16.36
CA SER A 41 9.99 -7.30 16.71
C SER A 41 10.74 -6.17 16.02
N ALA A 42 10.25 -5.72 14.86
CA ALA A 42 10.79 -4.58 14.11
C ALA A 42 10.41 -3.23 14.70
N HIS A 43 9.18 -3.13 15.22
CA HIS A 43 8.62 -1.89 15.73
C HIS A 43 8.17 -2.04 17.19
N SER A 44 9.11 -2.45 18.04
CA SER A 44 8.87 -2.71 19.46
C SER A 44 8.29 -1.52 20.24
N GLN A 45 8.43 -0.30 19.74
CA GLN A 45 7.82 0.90 20.31
C GLN A 45 6.27 0.85 20.31
N HIS A 46 5.64 0.05 19.45
CA HIS A 46 4.19 -0.12 19.42
C HIS A 46 3.68 -1.24 20.33
N CYS A 47 4.58 -1.95 21.02
CA CYS A 47 4.21 -3.03 21.93
C CYS A 47 3.89 -2.53 23.35
N LYS A 48 2.82 -3.06 23.96
CA LYS A 48 2.53 -2.83 25.40
C LYS A 48 3.59 -3.48 26.26
N THR A 49 3.98 -4.71 25.90
CA THR A 49 5.04 -5.49 26.55
C THR A 49 6.07 -5.93 25.54
N LYS A 50 7.34 -6.06 25.95
CA LYS A 50 8.42 -6.42 25.02
C LYS A 50 8.20 -7.83 24.48
N LEU A 51 8.22 -7.98 23.15
CA LEU A 51 8.19 -9.30 22.51
C LEU A 51 9.49 -10.07 22.77
N ALA A 52 9.37 -11.38 22.96
CA ALA A 52 10.51 -12.27 22.92
C ALA A 52 11.11 -12.25 21.51
N VAL A 53 12.41 -12.01 21.41
CA VAL A 53 13.16 -12.01 20.14
C VAL A 53 14.37 -12.92 20.29
N ASN A 54 14.71 -13.62 19.21
CA ASN A 54 15.93 -14.43 19.13
C ASN A 54 16.80 -13.98 17.94
N GLU A 55 17.92 -14.66 17.71
CA GLU A 55 18.87 -14.33 16.63
C GLU A 55 18.28 -14.47 15.21
N ASN A 56 17.20 -15.24 15.05
CA ASN A 56 16.45 -15.38 13.81
C ASN A 56 15.28 -14.38 13.73
N SER A 57 15.05 -13.54 14.74
CA SER A 57 14.00 -12.53 14.69
C SER A 57 14.45 -11.32 13.87
N HIS A 58 13.63 -10.88 12.94
CA HIS A 58 13.81 -9.61 12.25
C HIS A 58 13.43 -8.50 13.21
N SER A 59 14.43 -7.78 13.71
CA SER A 59 14.22 -6.55 14.45
C SER A 59 14.15 -5.40 13.45
N THR A 60 15.10 -4.48 13.46
CA THR A 60 15.08 -3.32 12.57
C THR A 60 15.99 -3.53 11.38
N HIS A 61 15.63 -2.96 10.23
CA HIS A 61 16.55 -2.82 9.11
C HIS A 61 17.86 -2.16 9.55
N ARG A 62 18.94 -2.63 8.93
CA ARG A 62 20.28 -2.16 9.18
C ARG A 62 20.95 -1.74 7.89
N TYR A 63 21.78 -0.71 7.98
CA TYR A 63 22.41 -0.06 6.83
C TYR A 63 23.91 -0.08 7.01
N LEU A 64 24.59 -0.84 6.15
CA LEU A 64 26.03 -1.00 6.16
C LEU A 64 26.69 0.14 5.38
N LEU A 65 27.34 1.03 6.12
CA LEU A 65 28.21 2.04 5.53
C LEU A 65 29.55 1.40 5.22
N ASN A 66 29.86 1.22 3.92
CA ASN A 66 31.16 0.77 3.46
C ASN A 66 31.53 1.32 2.08
N THR A 67 32.81 1.20 1.71
CA THR A 67 33.35 1.68 0.43
C THR A 67 32.63 1.08 -0.78
N LYS A 68 32.25 -0.21 -0.71
CA LYS A 68 31.52 -0.88 -1.80
C LYS A 68 30.18 -0.19 -2.06
N ASN A 69 29.37 -0.02 -1.01
CA ASN A 69 28.05 0.61 -1.11
C ASN A 69 28.16 2.08 -1.51
N ILE A 70 29.17 2.81 -1.03
CA ILE A 70 29.43 4.19 -1.47
C ILE A 70 29.73 4.25 -2.97
N ASN A 71 30.60 3.37 -3.46
CA ASN A 71 30.94 3.31 -4.88
C ASN A 71 29.71 2.93 -5.73
N THR A 72 28.92 1.95 -5.29
CA THR A 72 27.67 1.57 -5.95
C THR A 72 26.68 2.73 -6.02
N LEU A 73 26.49 3.46 -4.91
CA LEU A 73 25.62 4.64 -4.86
C LEU A 73 26.10 5.71 -5.84
N ALA A 74 27.41 5.99 -5.86
CA ALA A 74 28.00 6.95 -6.78
C ALA A 74 27.79 6.54 -8.25
N SER A 75 28.03 5.27 -8.59
CA SER A 75 27.81 4.76 -9.95
C SER A 75 26.37 4.92 -10.41
N LEU A 76 25.39 4.58 -9.55
CA LEU A 76 23.97 4.77 -9.87
C LEU A 76 23.60 6.24 -10.03
N TYR A 77 24.10 7.10 -9.15
CA TYR A 77 23.84 8.55 -9.18
C TYR A 77 24.38 9.21 -10.47
N TYR A 78 25.64 8.91 -10.84
CA TYR A 78 26.25 9.52 -12.02
C TYR A 78 25.71 8.95 -13.35
N ALA A 79 25.11 7.77 -13.33
CA ALA A 79 24.52 7.15 -14.53
C ALA A 79 23.18 7.78 -14.96
N ASP A 80 22.45 8.45 -14.04
CA ASP A 80 21.14 9.03 -14.33
C ASP A 80 21.15 10.56 -14.11
N PRO A 81 21.21 11.37 -15.18
CA PRO A 81 21.19 12.83 -15.06
C PRO A 81 19.92 13.39 -14.42
N SER A 82 18.78 12.67 -14.48
CA SER A 82 17.49 13.17 -13.98
C SER A 82 17.42 13.26 -12.46
N ILE A 83 18.29 12.53 -11.77
CA ILE A 83 18.37 12.51 -10.31
C ILE A 83 19.50 13.40 -9.78
N GLN A 84 20.29 14.04 -10.64
CA GLN A 84 21.44 14.82 -10.16
C GLN A 84 21.01 16.11 -9.44
N THR A 85 21.54 16.31 -8.24
CA THR A 85 21.32 17.50 -7.42
C THR A 85 22.62 17.98 -6.79
N LYS A 86 22.71 19.28 -6.50
CA LYS A 86 23.88 19.85 -5.83
C LYS A 86 24.13 19.19 -4.48
N GLN A 87 23.07 18.98 -3.68
CA GLN A 87 23.15 18.40 -2.35
C GLN A 87 23.66 16.95 -2.40
N MET A 88 23.17 16.13 -3.33
CA MET A 88 23.64 14.75 -3.46
C MET A 88 25.07 14.69 -3.99
N HIS A 89 25.46 15.58 -4.90
CA HIS A 89 26.84 15.67 -5.38
C HIS A 89 27.83 16.02 -4.25
N GLU A 90 27.47 16.99 -3.41
CA GLU A 90 28.24 17.35 -2.21
C GLU A 90 28.31 16.18 -1.21
N PHE A 91 27.20 15.46 -1.01
CA PHE A 91 27.17 14.26 -0.18
C PHE A 91 28.17 13.20 -0.68
N LEU A 92 28.11 12.83 -1.96
CA LEU A 92 28.99 11.81 -2.55
C LEU A 92 30.47 12.20 -2.51
N THR A 93 30.76 13.48 -2.74
CA THR A 93 32.13 14.01 -2.67
C THR A 93 32.71 13.92 -1.25
N ASN A 94 31.88 14.11 -0.24
CA ASN A 94 32.33 14.18 1.15
C ASN A 94 32.26 12.82 1.87
N ILE A 95 31.31 11.94 1.52
CA ILE A 95 31.21 10.61 2.13
C ILE A 95 32.42 9.73 1.80
N GLY A 96 33.03 9.91 0.62
CA GLY A 96 34.26 9.20 0.23
C GLY A 96 35.51 9.60 1.04
N LYS A 97 35.45 10.69 1.82
CA LYS A 97 36.55 11.20 2.66
C LYS A 97 36.50 10.68 4.09
N LEU A 98 35.50 9.87 4.45
CA LEU A 98 35.36 9.32 5.79
C LEU A 98 36.35 8.17 6.02
N ASN A 99 36.97 8.15 7.20
CA ASN A 99 37.97 7.15 7.57
C ASN A 99 37.37 5.87 8.18
N GLU A 100 36.11 5.89 8.63
CA GLU A 100 35.42 4.74 9.25
C GLU A 100 34.24 4.25 8.39
N LEU A 101 34.51 3.28 7.52
CA LEU A 101 33.56 2.78 6.50
C LEU A 101 33.29 1.28 6.64
N SER A 102 33.06 0.77 7.85
CA SER A 102 32.70 -0.64 8.06
C SER A 102 31.78 -0.80 9.27
N LYS A 103 30.72 0.00 9.32
CA LYS A 103 29.79 -0.01 10.44
C LYS A 103 28.35 -0.07 9.96
N SER A 104 27.58 -0.89 10.66
CA SER A 104 26.17 -1.08 10.43
C SER A 104 25.35 -0.22 11.40
N TYR A 105 24.40 0.54 10.87
CA TYR A 105 23.57 1.49 11.61
C TYR A 105 22.08 1.15 11.48
N THR A 106 21.27 1.58 12.44
CA THR A 106 19.84 1.81 12.19
C THR A 106 19.68 3.06 11.33
N GLU A 107 18.53 3.29 10.71
CA GLU A 107 18.29 4.50 9.90
C GLU A 107 18.57 5.78 10.71
N LYS A 108 18.00 5.89 11.93
CA LYS A 108 18.24 7.02 12.84
C LYS A 108 19.72 7.16 13.20
N GLY A 109 20.41 6.04 13.40
CA GLY A 109 21.84 6.00 13.67
C GLY A 109 22.67 6.50 12.48
N LEU A 110 22.29 6.13 11.25
CA LEU A 110 22.94 6.55 10.02
C LEU A 110 22.76 8.05 9.79
N SER A 111 21.51 8.53 9.90
CA SER A 111 21.19 9.96 9.82
C SER A 111 21.96 10.78 10.85
N HIS A 112 22.01 10.31 12.10
CA HIS A 112 22.80 10.95 13.16
C HIS A 112 24.31 10.95 12.85
N PHE A 113 24.83 9.84 12.33
CA PHE A 113 26.23 9.73 11.92
C PHE A 113 26.56 10.72 10.80
N PHE A 114 25.75 10.82 9.75
CA PHE A 114 25.94 11.79 8.68
C PHE A 114 25.93 13.23 9.20
N ARG A 115 24.98 13.58 10.08
CA ARG A 115 24.94 14.89 10.72
C ARG A 115 26.22 15.21 11.50
N LYS A 116 26.71 14.26 12.31
CA LYS A 116 27.97 14.41 13.07
C LYS A 116 29.19 14.56 12.18
N SER A 117 29.15 13.93 11.00
CA SER A 117 30.21 13.97 10.00
C SER A 117 30.08 15.16 9.03
N ASN A 118 29.21 16.13 9.32
CA ASN A 118 28.92 17.29 8.47
C ASN A 118 28.46 16.92 7.03
N LEU A 119 27.85 15.74 6.88
CA LEU A 119 27.24 15.31 5.63
C LEU A 119 25.75 15.69 5.61
N PRO A 120 25.15 15.92 4.42
CA PRO A 120 23.70 15.92 4.27
C PRO A 120 23.09 14.66 4.89
N ASP A 121 22.07 14.82 5.73
CA ASP A 121 21.29 13.75 6.34
C ASP A 121 19.85 13.74 5.79
N ALA A 122 18.99 12.91 6.37
CA ALA A 122 17.58 12.81 6.00
C ALA A 122 16.82 14.15 6.01
N THR A 123 17.31 15.17 6.72
CA THR A 123 16.65 16.49 6.81
C THR A 123 17.11 17.47 5.73
N LYS A 124 18.25 17.18 5.08
CA LYS A 124 18.88 18.06 4.07
C LYS A 124 18.80 17.51 2.66
N LEU A 125 18.71 16.20 2.52
CA LEU A 125 18.43 15.54 1.25
C LEU A 125 16.93 15.52 1.00
N ASP A 126 16.53 15.60 -0.27
CA ASP A 126 15.15 15.26 -0.60
C ASP A 126 14.88 13.78 -0.31
N ALA A 127 13.60 13.46 -0.13
CA ALA A 127 13.16 12.12 0.27
C ALA A 127 13.66 11.05 -0.72
N PHE A 128 13.72 11.37 -2.02
CA PHE A 128 14.20 10.46 -3.04
C PHE A 128 15.66 10.05 -2.80
N HIS A 129 16.57 11.01 -2.63
CA HIS A 129 17.98 10.73 -2.40
C HIS A 129 18.25 10.00 -1.09
N TRP A 130 17.53 10.37 -0.03
CA TRP A 130 17.63 9.66 1.23
C TRP A 130 17.25 8.19 1.06
N GLN A 131 16.14 7.93 0.40
CA GLN A 131 15.65 6.58 0.13
C GLN A 131 16.59 5.78 -0.80
N MET A 132 17.22 6.42 -1.78
CA MET A 132 18.26 5.79 -2.60
C MET A 132 19.46 5.35 -1.76
N ILE A 133 19.93 6.18 -0.81
CA ILE A 133 21.01 5.81 0.12
C ILE A 133 20.62 4.59 0.94
N LEU A 134 19.40 4.61 1.52
CA LEU A 134 18.89 3.49 2.31
C LEU A 134 18.87 2.21 1.47
N ASP A 135 18.39 2.27 0.23
CA ASP A 135 18.29 1.09 -0.61
C ASP A 135 19.65 0.42 -0.88
N VAL A 136 20.64 1.22 -1.24
CA VAL A 136 21.98 0.73 -1.52
C VAL A 136 22.62 0.14 -0.26
N PHE A 137 22.43 0.81 0.88
CA PHE A 137 23.16 0.49 2.11
C PHE A 137 22.47 -0.60 2.93
N GLN A 138 21.20 -0.91 2.68
CA GLN A 138 20.42 -1.88 3.43
C GLN A 138 21.02 -3.29 3.37
N GLU A 139 21.24 -3.87 4.55
CA GLU A 139 21.71 -5.24 4.71
C GLU A 139 20.58 -6.24 4.42
N ARG A 140 20.97 -7.48 4.05
CA ARG A 140 20.00 -8.56 3.80
C ARG A 140 19.23 -8.92 5.07
N VAL A 141 17.99 -9.35 4.91
CA VAL A 141 17.14 -9.83 6.01
C VAL A 141 17.39 -11.32 6.32
N ILE A 142 18.61 -11.81 6.08
CA ILE A 142 18.98 -13.23 6.20
C ILE A 142 19.76 -13.47 7.50
N ALA A 143 19.44 -14.57 8.19
CA ALA A 143 20.26 -15.17 9.22
C ALA A 143 21.12 -16.28 8.61
N THR A 144 22.43 -16.05 8.50
CA THR A 144 23.40 -17.08 8.09
C THR A 144 23.87 -17.88 9.30
N ARG A 145 23.81 -19.21 9.23
CA ARG A 145 24.58 -20.10 10.12
C ARG A 145 25.57 -20.90 9.29
N PHE A 146 26.78 -21.09 9.82
CA PHE A 146 27.97 -21.67 9.18
C PHE A 146 27.76 -23.05 8.49
N LEU A 147 26.63 -23.73 8.74
CA LEU A 147 26.30 -25.06 8.20
C LEU A 147 24.86 -25.20 7.67
N GLN A 148 24.09 -24.11 7.52
CA GLN A 148 22.70 -24.16 7.04
C GLN A 148 22.45 -23.20 5.88
N ARG A 149 21.52 -23.59 4.99
CA ARG A 149 20.95 -22.72 3.95
C ARG A 149 20.53 -21.39 4.58
N ASP A 150 20.65 -20.31 3.80
CA ASP A 150 20.17 -18.98 4.15
C ASP A 150 18.73 -19.06 4.65
N ARG A 151 18.49 -18.70 5.92
CA ARG A 151 17.14 -18.61 6.49
C ARG A 151 16.81 -17.16 6.75
N TYR A 152 15.65 -16.71 6.29
CA TYR A 152 15.20 -15.35 6.54
C TYR A 152 14.92 -15.12 8.02
N LYS A 153 15.14 -13.88 8.45
CA LYS A 153 14.75 -13.46 9.79
C LYS A 153 13.24 -13.27 9.82
N ASN A 154 12.57 -13.95 10.75
CA ASN A 154 11.11 -13.87 10.90
C ASN A 154 10.72 -12.65 11.71
N VAL A 155 9.70 -11.92 11.28
CA VAL A 155 9.10 -10.86 12.10
C VAL A 155 8.22 -11.51 13.17
N ASN A 156 8.56 -11.32 14.45
CA ASN A 156 7.67 -11.72 15.54
C ASN A 156 6.59 -10.65 15.68
N ILE A 157 5.34 -11.04 15.85
CA ILE A 157 4.19 -10.13 15.86
C ILE A 157 3.17 -10.54 16.91
N ASP A 158 2.47 -9.56 17.48
CA ASP A 158 1.36 -9.76 18.39
C ASP A 158 0.39 -8.57 18.28
N VAL A 159 -0.65 -8.75 17.48
CA VAL A 159 -1.68 -7.74 17.23
C VAL A 159 -2.35 -7.30 18.53
N PHE A 160 -2.62 -8.24 19.43
CA PHE A 160 -3.34 -7.99 20.68
C PHE A 160 -2.47 -7.31 21.76
N ASN A 161 -1.14 -7.49 21.69
CA ASN A 161 -0.14 -6.76 22.48
C ASN A 161 0.22 -5.38 21.89
N SER A 162 -0.41 -4.95 20.80
CA SER A 162 -0.26 -3.58 20.29
C SER A 162 -0.83 -2.56 21.28
N LYS A 163 -0.12 -1.43 21.48
CA LYS A 163 -0.56 -0.31 22.33
C LYS A 163 -1.91 0.24 21.89
N GLN A 164 -2.20 0.18 20.60
CA GLN A 164 -3.44 0.68 20.01
C GLN A 164 -4.43 -0.46 19.81
N LEU A 165 -5.52 -0.44 20.57
CA LEU A 165 -6.61 -1.42 20.43
C LEU A 165 -7.34 -1.30 19.08
N PHE A 166 -7.20 -0.15 18.40
CA PHE A 166 -7.78 0.08 17.07
C PHE A 166 -7.33 -0.97 16.05
N VAL A 167 -6.04 -1.31 16.04
CA VAL A 167 -5.45 -2.23 15.04
C VAL A 167 -6.24 -3.53 14.96
N ALA A 168 -6.42 -4.20 16.11
CA ALA A 168 -7.17 -5.45 16.19
C ALA A 168 -8.62 -5.30 15.75
N LYS A 169 -9.27 -4.17 16.08
CA LYS A 169 -10.66 -3.89 15.70
C LYS A 169 -10.82 -3.66 14.20
N ALA A 170 -9.94 -2.86 13.61
CA ALA A 170 -9.99 -2.52 12.20
C ALA A 170 -9.73 -3.74 11.31
N LEU A 171 -8.76 -4.57 11.69
CA LEU A 171 -8.49 -5.82 10.99
C LEU A 171 -9.66 -6.80 11.16
N ARG A 172 -10.21 -6.91 12.37
CA ARG A 172 -11.39 -7.75 12.63
C ARG A 172 -12.61 -7.30 11.83
N GLU A 173 -12.83 -6.00 11.66
CA GLU A 173 -13.91 -5.49 10.80
C GLU A 173 -13.80 -6.04 9.37
N PHE A 174 -12.59 -6.09 8.81
CA PHE A 174 -12.40 -6.73 7.50
C PHE A 174 -12.67 -8.25 7.58
N VAL A 175 -12.05 -8.95 8.53
CA VAL A 175 -12.17 -10.41 8.68
C VAL A 175 -13.62 -10.86 8.85
N ASP A 176 -14.40 -10.18 9.69
CA ASP A 176 -15.80 -10.52 9.97
C ASP A 176 -16.69 -10.35 8.70
N ASN A 177 -16.26 -9.51 7.75
CA ASN A 177 -16.94 -9.28 6.48
C ASN A 177 -16.46 -10.19 5.33
N VAL A 178 -15.40 -10.98 5.53
CA VAL A 178 -14.96 -11.99 4.56
C VAL A 178 -15.83 -13.25 4.70
N SER A 179 -16.11 -13.95 3.59
CA SER A 179 -16.96 -15.15 3.58
C SER A 179 -16.25 -16.47 3.87
N GLY A 180 -14.92 -16.50 3.78
CA GLY A 180 -14.06 -17.65 4.05
C GLY A 180 -12.73 -17.23 4.66
N ASP A 181 -11.72 -18.08 4.51
CA ASP A 181 -10.46 -17.93 5.25
C ASP A 181 -9.29 -17.46 4.36
N ASN A 182 -9.47 -17.41 3.04
CA ASN A 182 -8.40 -17.08 2.10
C ASN A 182 -8.29 -15.56 1.88
N ILE A 183 -7.21 -14.97 2.37
CA ILE A 183 -6.92 -13.53 2.21
C ILE A 183 -5.71 -13.32 1.31
N LEU A 184 -5.86 -12.41 0.35
CA LEU A 184 -4.72 -11.85 -0.37
C LEU A 184 -4.33 -10.50 0.20
N ILE A 185 -3.03 -10.31 0.45
CA ILE A 185 -2.47 -9.00 0.77
C ILE A 185 -1.83 -8.37 -0.48
N VAL A 186 -2.09 -7.08 -0.68
CA VAL A 186 -1.57 -6.28 -1.80
C VAL A 186 -0.75 -5.13 -1.24
N THR A 187 0.55 -5.18 -1.47
CA THR A 187 1.53 -4.15 -1.06
C THR A 187 1.99 -3.29 -2.24
N ALA A 188 1.28 -3.33 -3.37
CA ALA A 188 1.63 -2.62 -4.60
C ALA A 188 1.65 -1.08 -4.43
N ALA A 189 0.92 -0.55 -3.43
CA ALA A 189 0.94 0.87 -3.08
C ALA A 189 2.25 1.31 -2.41
N ASN A 190 2.99 0.36 -1.83
CA ASN A 190 4.18 0.65 -1.07
C ASN A 190 5.28 1.20 -1.96
N ARG A 191 6.17 1.99 -1.34
CA ARG A 191 7.46 2.31 -1.94
C ARG A 191 8.23 1.02 -2.25
N ASP A 192 8.35 0.13 -1.28
CA ASP A 192 8.97 -1.19 -1.42
C ASP A 192 7.89 -2.25 -1.19
N ALA A 193 7.45 -2.91 -2.26
CA ALA A 193 6.36 -3.89 -2.22
C ALA A 193 6.69 -5.10 -1.34
N PHE A 194 7.96 -5.34 -1.00
CA PHE A 194 8.38 -6.51 -0.22
C PHE A 194 8.44 -6.23 1.29
N GLU A 195 8.61 -4.97 1.69
CA GLU A 195 8.95 -4.57 3.06
C GLU A 195 7.90 -5.06 4.09
N ASP A 196 6.62 -5.00 3.71
CA ASP A 196 5.52 -5.27 4.63
C ASP A 196 4.92 -6.68 4.51
N VAL A 197 5.33 -7.46 3.50
CA VAL A 197 4.72 -8.76 3.17
C VAL A 197 4.72 -9.70 4.37
N TYR A 198 5.90 -9.94 4.97
CA TYR A 198 6.02 -10.94 6.02
C TYR A 198 5.23 -10.60 7.28
N TRP A 199 5.27 -9.35 7.73
CA TRP A 199 4.55 -9.01 8.95
C TRP A 199 3.04 -8.89 8.70
N LEU A 200 2.60 -8.52 7.49
CA LEU A 200 1.18 -8.54 7.12
C LEU A 200 0.62 -9.96 7.09
N ILE A 201 1.34 -10.91 6.46
CA ILE A 201 0.96 -12.34 6.49
C ILE A 201 0.82 -12.78 7.95
N LYS A 202 1.86 -12.55 8.77
CA LYS A 202 1.84 -12.93 10.19
C LYS A 202 0.78 -12.19 11.02
N THR A 203 0.34 -11.01 10.59
CA THR A 203 -0.76 -10.26 11.23
C THR A 203 -2.08 -10.98 11.04
N PHE A 204 -2.41 -11.31 9.79
CA PHE A 204 -3.69 -11.93 9.45
C PHE A 204 -3.76 -13.40 9.88
N GLU A 205 -2.63 -14.12 9.90
CA GLU A 205 -2.55 -15.47 10.50
C GLU A 205 -2.99 -15.48 11.98
N GLN A 206 -2.91 -14.37 12.72
CA GLN A 206 -3.41 -14.30 14.12
C GLN A 206 -4.93 -14.32 14.25
N PHE A 207 -5.63 -14.24 13.13
CA PHE A 207 -7.08 -14.35 13.03
C PHE A 207 -7.49 -15.70 12.41
N ASP A 208 -6.58 -16.69 12.39
CA ASP A 208 -6.80 -18.04 11.86
C ASP A 208 -7.14 -18.09 10.36
N LEU A 209 -6.58 -17.15 9.58
CA LEU A 209 -6.77 -17.05 8.13
C LEU A 209 -5.62 -17.71 7.35
N ASP A 210 -5.91 -18.17 6.13
CA ASP A 210 -4.90 -18.53 5.13
C ASP A 210 -4.54 -17.30 4.30
N VAL A 211 -3.29 -16.87 4.34
CA VAL A 211 -2.87 -15.55 3.86
C VAL A 211 -1.75 -15.70 2.85
N LYS A 212 -1.99 -15.22 1.63
CA LYS A 212 -0.98 -15.16 0.57
C LYS A 212 -0.72 -13.71 0.17
N TRP A 213 0.49 -13.45 -0.29
CA TRP A 213 0.81 -12.18 -0.94
C TRP A 213 0.41 -12.26 -2.41
N MET A 214 -0.12 -11.16 -2.96
CA MET A 214 -0.35 -11.01 -4.39
C MET A 214 0.89 -10.37 -5.02
N PRO A 215 1.71 -11.13 -5.78
CA PRO A 215 2.97 -10.62 -6.32
C PRO A 215 2.71 -9.65 -7.47
N LEU A 216 2.54 -8.38 -7.11
CA LEU A 216 2.30 -7.29 -8.05
C LEU A 216 2.99 -6.03 -7.52
N ASP A 217 3.84 -5.44 -8.36
CA ASP A 217 4.41 -4.12 -8.14
C ASP A 217 4.34 -3.29 -9.44
N LEU A 218 4.77 -2.05 -9.36
CA LEU A 218 4.79 -1.14 -10.51
C LEU A 218 5.63 -1.70 -11.68
N ALA A 219 6.68 -2.48 -11.40
CA ALA A 219 7.56 -3.05 -12.42
C ALA A 219 6.89 -4.19 -13.20
N VAL A 220 6.15 -5.06 -12.50
CA VAL A 220 5.29 -6.07 -13.14
C VAL A 220 4.26 -5.38 -14.04
N ALA A 221 3.55 -4.38 -13.52
CA ALA A 221 2.54 -3.66 -14.28
C ALA A 221 3.11 -2.99 -15.54
N GLU A 222 4.30 -2.37 -15.44
CA GLU A 222 4.97 -1.79 -16.60
C GLU A 222 5.36 -2.84 -17.64
N ILE A 223 5.85 -4.00 -17.22
CA ILE A 223 6.19 -5.10 -18.13
C ILE A 223 4.94 -5.58 -18.86
N TRP A 224 3.86 -5.88 -18.14
CA TRP A 224 2.60 -6.32 -18.75
C TRP A 224 1.97 -5.28 -19.67
N ARG A 225 2.19 -4.00 -19.39
CA ARG A 225 1.72 -2.90 -20.24
C ARG A 225 2.52 -2.76 -21.55
N THR A 226 3.83 -2.97 -21.47
CA THR A 226 4.76 -2.71 -22.58
C THR A 226 5.13 -3.96 -23.37
N THR A 227 4.76 -5.13 -22.86
CA THR A 227 5.03 -6.43 -23.47
C THR A 227 3.71 -7.08 -23.87
N ASP A 228 3.71 -7.75 -25.02
CA ASP A 228 2.58 -8.57 -25.44
C ASP A 228 2.46 -9.79 -24.52
N ILE A 229 1.53 -9.71 -23.57
CA ILE A 229 1.30 -10.77 -22.58
C ILE A 229 0.76 -12.08 -23.18
N SER A 230 0.34 -12.09 -24.44
CA SER A 230 -0.05 -13.32 -25.15
C SER A 230 1.14 -14.15 -25.62
N SER A 231 2.36 -13.60 -25.56
CA SER A 231 3.60 -14.26 -25.98
C SER A 231 4.47 -14.63 -24.78
N SER A 232 4.37 -15.89 -24.32
CA SER A 232 5.12 -16.42 -23.17
C SER A 232 6.60 -16.08 -23.21
N ASP A 233 7.27 -16.30 -24.35
CA ASP A 233 8.71 -16.09 -24.50
C ASP A 233 9.12 -14.61 -24.31
N LYS A 234 8.27 -13.67 -24.78
CA LYS A 234 8.53 -12.23 -24.62
C LYS A 234 8.33 -11.79 -23.19
N VAL A 235 7.25 -12.28 -22.54
CA VAL A 235 6.96 -11.96 -21.14
C VAL A 235 8.06 -12.51 -20.24
N GLU A 236 8.45 -13.77 -20.42
CA GLU A 236 9.52 -14.39 -19.63
C GLU A 236 10.85 -13.61 -19.77
N ALA A 237 11.20 -13.21 -21.00
CA ALA A 237 12.39 -12.40 -21.25
C ALA A 237 12.33 -11.02 -20.57
N ALA A 238 11.17 -10.35 -20.60
CA ALA A 238 10.97 -9.06 -19.95
C ALA A 238 10.95 -9.18 -18.40
N CYS A 239 10.37 -10.24 -17.87
CA CYS A 239 10.31 -10.49 -16.42
C CYS A 239 11.67 -10.86 -15.84
N LYS A 240 12.57 -11.49 -16.61
CA LYS A 240 13.97 -11.69 -16.19
C LYS A 240 14.73 -10.38 -15.95
N SER A 241 14.34 -9.29 -16.60
CA SER A 241 14.91 -7.95 -16.39
C SER A 241 14.08 -7.06 -15.46
N ILE A 242 13.16 -7.63 -14.66
CA ILE A 242 12.26 -6.86 -13.78
C ILE A 242 12.99 -5.89 -12.84
N ASN A 243 14.18 -6.25 -12.36
CA ASN A 243 14.99 -5.37 -11.52
C ASN A 243 15.44 -4.11 -12.26
N GLU A 244 15.81 -4.22 -13.55
CA GLU A 244 16.17 -3.07 -14.38
C GLU A 244 14.95 -2.18 -14.61
N THR A 245 13.79 -2.78 -14.89
CA THR A 245 12.51 -2.05 -15.01
C THR A 245 12.19 -1.32 -13.71
N ARG A 246 12.27 -2.00 -12.56
CA ARG A 246 12.04 -1.43 -11.22
C ARG A 246 12.99 -0.26 -10.94
N HIS A 247 14.27 -0.40 -11.28
CA HIS A 247 15.25 0.68 -11.15
C HIS A 247 14.85 1.89 -12.01
N LYS A 248 14.38 1.65 -13.23
CA LYS A 248 14.01 2.71 -14.18
C LYS A 248 12.77 3.49 -13.74
N ILE A 249 11.70 2.79 -13.34
CA ILE A 249 10.38 3.40 -13.16
C ILE A 249 10.04 3.70 -11.70
N ALA A 250 10.40 2.82 -10.76
CA ALA A 250 10.07 2.94 -9.35
C ALA A 250 11.24 3.49 -8.53
N LYS A 251 12.44 3.55 -9.15
CA LYS A 251 13.68 4.01 -8.54
C LYS A 251 13.92 3.32 -7.19
N ARG A 252 13.77 2.00 -7.20
CA ARG A 252 14.13 1.12 -6.09
C ARG A 252 15.34 0.32 -6.48
N TYR A 253 16.26 0.13 -5.55
CA TYR A 253 17.53 -0.52 -5.85
C TYR A 253 17.75 -1.75 -4.97
N PHE A 254 18.26 -2.82 -5.57
CA PHE A 254 18.74 -4.03 -4.88
C PHE A 254 17.69 -4.72 -3.99
N ARG A 255 16.40 -4.65 -4.36
CA ARG A 255 15.32 -5.30 -3.62
C ARG A 255 15.45 -6.83 -3.66
N ASP A 256 15.84 -7.37 -4.81
CA ASP A 256 16.23 -8.78 -5.04
C ASP A 256 17.30 -9.27 -4.06
N ARG A 257 18.32 -8.46 -3.78
CA ARG A 257 19.38 -8.80 -2.83
C ARG A 257 18.85 -8.93 -1.41
N ILE A 258 17.84 -8.14 -1.04
CA ILE A 258 17.33 -8.00 0.32
C ILE A 258 16.20 -9.01 0.59
N TYR A 259 15.33 -9.22 -0.40
CA TYR A 259 14.13 -10.06 -0.39
C TYR A 259 14.14 -11.04 -1.58
N GLY A 260 15.16 -11.91 -1.62
CA GLY A 260 15.38 -12.83 -2.74
C GLY A 260 14.19 -13.72 -3.11
N ASP A 261 13.55 -14.34 -2.11
CA ASP A 261 12.38 -15.20 -2.27
C ASP A 261 11.15 -14.46 -2.79
N LEU A 262 10.79 -13.31 -2.20
CA LEU A 262 9.67 -12.49 -2.71
C LEU A 262 9.94 -11.98 -4.12
N ASN A 263 11.21 -11.70 -4.46
CA ASN A 263 11.57 -11.33 -5.82
C ASN A 263 11.51 -12.52 -6.80
N GLU A 264 11.85 -13.73 -6.36
CA GLU A 264 11.66 -14.96 -7.16
C GLU A 264 10.18 -15.22 -7.43
N GLU A 265 9.33 -15.16 -6.40
CA GLU A 265 7.88 -15.29 -6.51
C GLU A 265 7.29 -14.23 -7.47
N LEU A 266 7.76 -12.98 -7.36
CA LEU A 266 7.34 -11.91 -8.27
C LEU A 266 7.77 -12.15 -9.73
N ILE A 267 8.98 -12.68 -9.98
CA ILE A 267 9.45 -13.00 -11.33
C ILE A 267 8.58 -14.11 -11.94
N GLU A 268 8.25 -15.13 -11.13
CA GLU A 268 7.37 -16.22 -11.55
C GLU A 268 5.97 -15.70 -11.90
N SER A 269 5.34 -14.92 -11.02
CA SER A 269 4.03 -14.30 -11.28
C SER A 269 4.06 -13.32 -12.45
N CYS A 270 5.15 -12.58 -12.64
CA CYS A 270 5.32 -11.71 -13.81
C CYS A 270 5.31 -12.53 -15.10
N SER A 271 6.03 -13.65 -15.11
CA SER A 271 6.21 -14.52 -16.28
C SER A 271 4.94 -15.31 -16.62
N GLU A 272 4.12 -15.59 -15.61
CA GLU A 272 2.87 -16.35 -15.72
C GLU A 272 1.71 -15.56 -15.09
N PRO A 273 1.14 -14.58 -15.81
CA PRO A 273 0.11 -13.69 -15.25
C PRO A 273 -1.14 -14.44 -14.73
N ASP A 274 -1.44 -15.60 -15.32
CA ASP A 274 -2.55 -16.47 -14.89
C ASP A 274 -2.38 -16.95 -13.44
N LYS A 275 -1.16 -17.10 -12.91
CA LYS A 275 -0.93 -17.43 -11.50
C LYS A 275 -1.48 -16.36 -10.55
N VAL A 276 -1.40 -15.08 -10.94
CA VAL A 276 -1.98 -14.00 -10.14
C VAL A 276 -3.50 -14.02 -10.22
N ILE A 277 -4.06 -14.41 -11.37
CA ILE A 277 -5.50 -14.64 -11.51
C ILE A 277 -5.97 -15.79 -10.62
N ASP A 278 -5.25 -16.91 -10.60
CA ASP A 278 -5.58 -18.06 -9.76
C ASP A 278 -5.60 -17.69 -8.27
N LEU A 279 -4.63 -16.89 -7.81
CA LEU A 279 -4.65 -16.33 -6.45
C LEU A 279 -5.94 -15.54 -6.19
N VAL A 280 -6.34 -14.66 -7.12
CA VAL A 280 -7.58 -13.88 -7.00
C VAL A 280 -8.82 -14.78 -7.02
N GLU A 281 -8.76 -15.93 -7.70
CA GLU A 281 -9.86 -16.89 -7.74
C GLU A 281 -10.05 -17.65 -6.42
N GLU A 282 -8.96 -17.95 -5.74
CA GLU A 282 -8.95 -18.63 -4.44
C GLU A 282 -9.33 -17.70 -3.29
N ALA A 283 -9.20 -16.37 -3.48
CA ALA A 283 -9.37 -15.38 -2.44
C ALA A 283 -10.84 -15.11 -2.06
N ASP A 284 -11.12 -15.12 -0.77
CA ASP A 284 -12.39 -14.67 -0.17
C ASP A 284 -12.33 -13.18 0.19
N GLY A 285 -11.13 -12.66 0.46
CA GLY A 285 -10.89 -11.25 0.72
C GLY A 285 -9.57 -10.74 0.17
N ILE A 286 -9.53 -9.45 -0.19
CA ILE A 286 -8.29 -8.77 -0.59
C ILE A 286 -8.07 -7.54 0.27
N TYR A 287 -6.90 -7.48 0.90
CA TYR A 287 -6.46 -6.35 1.69
C TYR A 287 -5.38 -5.55 0.94
N PHE A 288 -5.73 -4.32 0.55
CA PHE A 288 -4.81 -3.35 -0.03
C PHE A 288 -4.15 -2.54 1.09
N HIS A 289 -2.84 -2.74 1.23
CA HIS A 289 -2.04 -2.06 2.24
C HIS A 289 -1.86 -0.57 1.95
N ASP A 290 -1.44 0.16 2.98
CA ASP A 290 -1.16 1.60 2.89
C ASP A 290 -0.06 1.91 1.87
N GLY A 291 -0.04 3.13 1.35
CA GLY A 291 1.00 3.57 0.42
C GLY A 291 0.58 4.74 -0.46
N ASP A 292 1.27 4.88 -1.58
CA ASP A 292 1.00 5.93 -2.56
C ASP A 292 -0.17 5.52 -3.47
N PRO A 293 -1.28 6.29 -3.52
CA PRO A 293 -2.42 5.96 -4.36
C PRO A 293 -2.08 5.97 -5.86
N ILE A 294 -1.10 6.76 -6.31
CA ILE A 294 -0.73 6.77 -7.72
C ILE A 294 0.03 5.50 -8.08
N VAL A 295 0.88 5.00 -7.17
CA VAL A 295 1.62 3.75 -7.39
C VAL A 295 0.67 2.56 -7.38
N LEU A 296 -0.31 2.53 -6.46
CA LEU A 296 -1.34 1.51 -6.46
C LEU A 296 -2.14 1.51 -7.77
N ARG A 297 -2.60 2.69 -8.18
CA ARG A 297 -3.34 2.88 -9.42
C ARG A 297 -2.52 2.42 -10.62
N ASP A 298 -1.27 2.85 -10.74
CA ASP A 298 -0.39 2.49 -11.87
C ASP A 298 -0.01 1.01 -11.86
N SER A 299 -0.12 0.33 -10.71
CA SER A 299 0.06 -1.12 -10.61
C SER A 299 -1.16 -1.93 -11.09
N LEU A 300 -2.35 -1.33 -11.09
CA LEU A 300 -3.64 -1.99 -11.38
C LEU A 300 -4.29 -1.55 -12.70
N MET A 301 -3.80 -0.47 -13.32
CA MET A 301 -4.36 0.12 -14.53
C MET A 301 -3.36 0.06 -15.69
N ILE A 302 -3.84 -0.23 -16.90
CA ILE A 302 -3.05 -0.19 -18.15
C ILE A 302 -2.98 1.24 -18.69
N ASN A 303 -4.10 1.95 -18.64
CA ASN A 303 -4.27 3.35 -19.04
C ASN A 303 -5.29 4.05 -18.13
N ASP A 304 -5.59 5.32 -18.42
CA ASP A 304 -6.47 6.16 -17.60
C ASP A 304 -7.87 5.60 -17.36
N ILE A 305 -8.32 4.68 -18.21
CA ILE A 305 -9.67 4.09 -18.16
C ILE A 305 -9.66 2.55 -18.15
N GLU A 306 -8.55 1.92 -18.51
CA GLU A 306 -8.48 0.47 -18.71
C GLU A 306 -7.80 -0.23 -17.54
N PRO A 307 -8.52 -1.07 -16.79
CA PRO A 307 -7.91 -1.90 -15.74
C PRO A 307 -7.03 -2.99 -16.37
N ASN A 308 -5.97 -3.39 -15.67
CA ASN A 308 -5.25 -4.59 -16.04
C ASN A 308 -6.10 -5.85 -15.79
N HIS A 309 -5.65 -7.00 -16.29
CA HIS A 309 -6.40 -8.25 -16.21
C HIS A 309 -6.66 -8.68 -14.75
N VAL A 310 -5.74 -8.40 -13.82
CA VAL A 310 -5.89 -8.66 -12.38
C VAL A 310 -7.00 -7.80 -11.79
N TRP A 311 -6.94 -6.47 -11.95
CA TRP A 311 -7.95 -5.56 -11.40
C TRP A 311 -9.33 -5.80 -12.02
N LYS A 312 -9.38 -6.09 -13.32
CA LYS A 312 -10.62 -6.49 -14.01
C LYS A 312 -11.25 -7.72 -13.37
N ARG A 313 -10.44 -8.72 -12.98
CA ARG A 313 -10.95 -9.92 -12.30
C ARG A 313 -11.42 -9.64 -10.88
N ILE A 314 -10.67 -8.84 -10.13
CA ILE A 314 -11.07 -8.41 -8.78
C ILE A 314 -12.40 -7.67 -8.81
N LEU A 315 -12.56 -6.70 -9.71
CA LEU A 315 -13.80 -5.95 -9.90
C LEU A 315 -14.97 -6.87 -10.25
N SER A 316 -14.77 -7.83 -11.16
CA SER A 316 -15.81 -8.80 -11.52
C SER A 316 -16.27 -9.63 -10.31
N ARG A 317 -15.34 -10.15 -9.51
CA ARG A 317 -15.69 -10.91 -8.30
C ARG A 317 -16.37 -10.05 -7.25
N HIS A 318 -15.91 -8.81 -7.07
CA HIS A 318 -16.51 -7.87 -6.11
C HIS A 318 -17.95 -7.50 -6.48
N GLN A 319 -18.20 -7.16 -7.74
CA GLN A 319 -19.54 -6.88 -8.26
C GLN A 319 -20.50 -8.08 -8.10
N ASN A 320 -19.97 -9.30 -8.22
CA ASN A 320 -20.70 -10.54 -8.00
C ASN A 320 -20.81 -10.94 -6.52
N LYS A 321 -20.34 -10.12 -5.58
CA LYS A 321 -20.32 -10.39 -4.12
C LYS A 321 -19.57 -11.67 -3.74
N GLN A 322 -18.53 -12.01 -4.52
CA GLN A 322 -17.70 -13.20 -4.32
C GLN A 322 -16.42 -12.91 -3.52
N ILE A 323 -16.10 -11.64 -3.32
CA ILE A 323 -14.89 -11.22 -2.60
C ILE A 323 -15.14 -9.93 -1.84
N THR A 324 -14.59 -9.83 -0.63
CA THR A 324 -14.62 -8.61 0.18
C THR A 324 -13.31 -7.85 -0.01
N LEU A 325 -13.37 -6.54 -0.23
CA LEU A 325 -12.17 -5.71 -0.38
C LEU A 325 -11.94 -4.88 0.88
N ALA A 326 -10.68 -4.71 1.27
CA ALA A 326 -10.27 -3.75 2.28
C ALA A 326 -9.18 -2.82 1.75
N PHE A 327 -9.31 -1.52 1.99
CA PHE A 327 -8.30 -0.53 1.61
C PHE A 327 -7.83 0.23 2.84
N ASN A 328 -6.52 0.31 3.03
CA ASN A 328 -5.91 0.99 4.17
C ASN A 328 -5.19 2.29 3.77
N GLY A 329 -5.32 3.33 4.60
CA GLY A 329 -4.55 4.56 4.51
C GLY A 329 -4.60 5.22 3.13
N GLY A 330 -3.45 5.50 2.56
CA GLY A 330 -3.27 6.14 1.26
C GLY A 330 -3.92 5.38 0.09
N ALA A 331 -4.03 4.05 0.16
CA ALA A 331 -4.68 3.24 -0.89
C ALA A 331 -6.15 3.61 -1.11
N ILE A 332 -6.85 4.08 -0.07
CA ILE A 332 -8.26 4.50 -0.15
C ILE A 332 -8.44 5.65 -1.14
N ARG A 333 -7.45 6.56 -1.27
CA ARG A 333 -7.55 7.69 -2.20
C ARG A 333 -7.67 7.20 -3.64
N ALA A 334 -6.99 6.12 -4.01
CA ALA A 334 -7.03 5.56 -5.36
C ALA A 334 -8.42 5.01 -5.77
N LEU A 335 -9.35 4.85 -4.83
CA LEU A 335 -10.72 4.37 -5.11
C LEU A 335 -11.57 5.37 -5.87
N GLY A 336 -11.31 6.66 -5.66
CA GLY A 336 -11.85 7.73 -6.50
C GLY A 336 -11.06 7.85 -7.80
N GLY A 337 -11.56 8.62 -8.76
CA GLY A 337 -10.91 8.76 -10.06
C GLY A 337 -11.55 7.85 -11.10
N ASN A 338 -12.61 8.37 -11.71
CA ASN A 338 -13.30 7.79 -12.83
C ASN A 338 -13.53 8.94 -13.80
N GLU A 339 -12.95 8.85 -15.00
CA GLU A 339 -12.83 9.99 -15.90
C GLU A 339 -14.19 10.69 -16.10
N GLY A 340 -14.20 12.00 -15.84
CA GLY A 340 -15.41 12.84 -15.93
C GLY A 340 -16.41 12.71 -14.77
N ARG A 341 -16.19 11.82 -13.79
CA ARG A 341 -17.13 11.57 -12.67
C ARG A 341 -16.58 11.96 -11.30
N ASN A 342 -15.30 11.74 -11.04
CA ASN A 342 -14.62 12.08 -9.77
C ASN A 342 -13.10 11.98 -9.96
N GLY A 343 -12.35 12.34 -8.91
CA GLY A 343 -10.89 12.33 -8.90
C GLY A 343 -10.37 11.97 -7.52
N PHE A 344 -9.06 11.95 -7.35
CA PHE A 344 -8.44 11.77 -6.05
C PHE A 344 -7.22 12.67 -5.87
N VAL A 345 -6.94 12.99 -4.62
CA VAL A 345 -5.77 13.78 -4.23
C VAL A 345 -4.52 12.90 -4.30
N ILE A 346 -3.53 13.29 -5.10
CA ILE A 346 -2.19 12.68 -5.11
C ILE A 346 -1.38 13.24 -3.95
N GLN A 347 -1.29 14.57 -3.88
CA GLN A 347 -0.53 15.31 -2.88
C GLN A 347 -1.06 16.74 -2.74
N GLY A 348 -0.56 17.46 -1.74
CA GLY A 348 -0.95 18.84 -1.45
C GLY A 348 -1.38 19.02 -0.01
N SER A 349 -1.08 20.20 0.53
CA SER A 349 -1.61 20.65 1.82
C SER A 349 -2.98 21.28 1.64
N SER A 350 -3.81 21.26 2.69
CA SER A 350 -5.11 21.96 2.65
C SER A 350 -4.99 23.44 2.37
N LYS A 351 -3.92 24.09 2.85
CA LYS A 351 -3.70 25.52 2.59
C LYS A 351 -3.47 25.76 1.10
N ASP A 352 -2.57 25.00 0.51
CA ASP A 352 -2.16 25.20 -0.89
C ASP A 352 -3.31 24.80 -1.82
N SER A 353 -4.00 23.68 -1.54
CA SER A 353 -5.17 23.23 -2.33
C SER A 353 -6.32 24.23 -2.34
N LEU A 354 -6.55 24.95 -1.23
CA LEU A 354 -7.61 25.97 -1.15
C LEU A 354 -7.22 27.29 -1.81
N ASN A 355 -5.93 27.66 -1.77
CA ASN A 355 -5.45 28.92 -2.33
C ASN A 355 -5.17 28.82 -3.84
N ASP A 356 -4.49 27.75 -4.24
CA ASP A 356 -3.92 27.59 -5.59
C ASP A 356 -4.77 26.64 -6.45
N GLY A 357 -5.72 25.92 -5.85
CA GLY A 357 -6.43 24.83 -6.51
C GLY A 357 -5.53 23.62 -6.73
N PHE A 358 -5.96 22.68 -7.57
CA PHE A 358 -5.16 21.51 -7.93
C PHE A 358 -4.65 21.60 -9.36
N GLY A 359 -3.39 21.23 -9.56
CA GLY A 359 -2.91 20.77 -10.86
C GLY A 359 -3.52 19.41 -11.19
N ILE A 360 -4.07 19.27 -12.40
CA ILE A 360 -4.53 17.97 -12.90
C ILE A 360 -3.34 17.21 -13.44
N TYR A 361 -3.11 16.04 -12.87
CA TYR A 361 -2.05 15.14 -13.26
C TYR A 361 -2.65 13.98 -14.06
N SER A 362 -2.70 14.13 -15.39
CA SER A 362 -3.20 13.12 -16.32
C SER A 362 -2.04 12.51 -17.12
N ASN A 363 -1.42 11.46 -16.59
CA ASN A 363 -0.61 10.51 -17.34
C ASN A 363 -0.25 9.31 -16.44
N LEU A 364 -0.24 8.10 -16.99
CA LEU A 364 0.29 6.88 -16.36
C LEU A 364 1.76 6.98 -15.91
N GLU A 365 2.47 7.99 -16.39
CA GLU A 365 3.85 8.27 -16.03
C GLU A 365 3.94 9.13 -14.73
N ALA A 366 2.84 9.30 -14.00
CA ALA A 366 2.79 10.04 -12.75
C ALA A 366 3.65 9.44 -11.66
N SER A 367 3.58 8.12 -11.44
CA SER A 367 4.50 7.42 -10.53
C SER A 367 5.96 7.54 -10.96
N LYS A 368 6.22 7.75 -12.26
CA LYS A 368 7.56 7.79 -12.86
C LYS A 368 8.20 9.17 -12.81
N LYS A 369 7.40 10.24 -12.67
CA LYS A 369 7.91 11.60 -12.53
C LYS A 369 8.02 11.93 -11.05
N HIS A 370 9.24 12.22 -10.60
CA HIS A 370 9.42 12.78 -9.27
C HIS A 370 8.86 14.20 -9.24
N VAL A 371 7.65 14.38 -8.71
CA VAL A 371 7.09 15.70 -8.49
C VAL A 371 7.69 16.27 -7.21
N LYS A 372 8.40 17.39 -7.33
CA LYS A 372 9.07 18.06 -6.22
C LYS A 372 8.09 19.01 -5.52
N GLY A 373 8.20 19.08 -4.19
CA GLY A 373 7.49 20.06 -3.37
C GLY A 373 6.08 19.62 -2.96
N ASN A 374 5.33 20.57 -2.40
CA ASN A 374 3.98 20.35 -1.84
C ASN A 374 2.87 20.86 -2.76
N GLU A 375 3.15 21.03 -4.05
CA GLU A 375 2.15 21.47 -5.03
C GLU A 375 0.92 20.56 -4.94
N PRO A 376 -0.30 21.13 -4.84
CA PRO A 376 -1.52 20.34 -4.84
C PRO A 376 -1.74 19.68 -6.19
N LEU A 377 -1.79 18.35 -6.19
CA LEU A 377 -2.02 17.55 -7.38
C LEU A 377 -3.17 16.58 -7.17
N MET A 378 -3.99 16.45 -8.21
CA MET A 378 -5.06 15.47 -8.29
C MET A 378 -4.93 14.64 -9.56
N SER A 379 -5.51 13.44 -9.56
CA SER A 379 -5.76 12.65 -10.77
C SER A 379 -7.26 12.42 -10.95
N MET A 380 -7.70 12.38 -12.20
CA MET A 380 -9.05 11.92 -12.58
C MET A 380 -9.08 10.43 -12.93
N ALA A 381 -7.91 9.79 -13.02
CA ALA A 381 -7.72 8.40 -13.42
C ALA A 381 -7.30 7.57 -12.20
N GLY A 382 -8.27 6.92 -11.57
CA GLY A 382 -8.10 6.06 -10.39
C GLY A 382 -8.50 4.62 -10.66
N LEU A 383 -8.90 3.91 -9.61
CA LEU A 383 -9.39 2.53 -9.69
C LEU A 383 -10.88 2.45 -10.04
N GLY A 384 -11.61 3.57 -9.96
CA GLY A 384 -13.00 3.67 -10.38
C GLY A 384 -13.98 2.79 -9.60
N LEU A 385 -13.68 2.46 -8.34
CA LEU A 385 -14.54 1.58 -7.52
C LEU A 385 -15.83 2.28 -7.08
N PHE A 386 -15.79 3.60 -6.89
CA PHE A 386 -16.94 4.40 -6.51
C PHE A 386 -17.13 5.59 -7.44
N ASP A 387 -18.34 5.72 -7.98
CA ASP A 387 -18.70 6.81 -8.87
C ASP A 387 -19.15 8.05 -8.08
N GLY A 388 -18.65 9.22 -8.48
CA GLY A 388 -19.10 10.51 -7.94
C GLY A 388 -18.68 10.81 -6.50
N ILE A 389 -17.86 9.95 -5.87
CA ILE A 389 -17.35 10.12 -4.51
C ILE A 389 -15.82 10.20 -4.55
N SER A 390 -15.25 11.23 -3.94
CA SER A 390 -13.79 11.30 -3.73
C SER A 390 -13.44 10.99 -2.28
N PHE A 391 -12.29 10.34 -2.08
CA PHE A 391 -11.84 9.92 -0.76
C PHE A 391 -10.58 10.67 -0.34
N ASP A 392 -10.42 10.85 0.97
CA ASP A 392 -9.16 11.25 1.57
C ASP A 392 -8.91 10.43 2.86
N SER A 393 -7.63 10.20 3.19
CA SER A 393 -7.21 9.47 4.39
C SER A 393 -6.35 10.36 5.29
N GLU A 394 -6.12 9.94 6.54
CA GLU A 394 -5.49 10.74 7.59
C GLU A 394 -6.18 12.11 7.80
N PHE A 395 -7.51 12.11 7.69
CA PHE A 395 -8.30 13.32 7.43
C PHE A 395 -8.13 14.43 8.49
N ASN A 396 -8.24 14.10 9.78
CA ASN A 396 -8.07 15.04 10.88
C ASN A 396 -6.62 15.19 11.36
N ASN A 397 -5.77 14.18 11.17
CA ASN A 397 -4.44 14.16 11.80
C ASN A 397 -3.47 15.19 11.23
N ILE A 398 -3.62 15.54 9.94
CA ILE A 398 -2.84 16.63 9.32
C ILE A 398 -3.72 17.67 8.64
N SER A 399 -4.95 17.83 9.14
CA SER A 399 -5.93 18.81 8.66
C SER A 399 -6.19 18.74 7.15
N ARG A 400 -6.46 17.55 6.60
CA ARG A 400 -6.71 17.30 5.16
C ARG A 400 -8.13 17.66 4.71
N GLN A 401 -8.95 18.28 5.57
CA GLN A 401 -10.31 18.66 5.20
C GLN A 401 -10.32 19.69 4.06
N GLY A 402 -9.44 20.69 4.13
CA GLY A 402 -9.36 21.74 3.11
C GLY A 402 -8.99 21.21 1.72
N ARG A 403 -8.06 20.25 1.63
CA ARG A 403 -7.69 19.67 0.33
C ARG A 403 -8.81 18.83 -0.28
N LEU A 404 -9.55 18.06 0.53
CA LEU A 404 -10.74 17.35 0.03
C LEU A 404 -11.81 18.35 -0.41
N PHE A 405 -12.09 19.39 0.37
CA PHE A 405 -13.04 20.43 -0.04
C PHE A 405 -12.62 21.14 -1.33
N GLY A 406 -11.33 21.45 -1.50
CA GLY A 406 -10.79 22.00 -2.73
C GLY A 406 -11.05 21.09 -3.94
N LEU A 407 -10.85 19.78 -3.77
CA LEU A 407 -11.14 18.79 -4.81
C LEU A 407 -12.63 18.75 -5.16
N LEU A 408 -13.50 18.67 -4.15
CA LEU A 408 -14.95 18.64 -4.36
C LEU A 408 -15.45 19.92 -5.05
N ALA A 409 -14.92 21.09 -4.66
CA ALA A 409 -15.26 22.37 -5.27
C ALA A 409 -14.80 22.44 -6.73
N MET A 410 -13.56 22.03 -7.02
CA MET A 410 -12.99 22.01 -8.37
C MET A 410 -13.74 21.07 -9.30
N MET A 411 -14.11 19.89 -8.81
CA MET A 411 -14.80 18.85 -9.58
C MET A 411 -16.34 18.95 -9.54
N LYS A 412 -16.89 19.89 -8.75
CA LYS A 412 -18.32 20.05 -8.49
C LYS A 412 -18.99 18.76 -7.98
N LEU A 413 -18.30 18.06 -7.09
CA LEU A 413 -18.80 16.82 -6.52
C LEU A 413 -19.69 17.08 -5.31
N PRO A 414 -20.83 16.37 -5.18
CA PRO A 414 -21.75 16.56 -4.06
C PRO A 414 -21.23 15.94 -2.76
N TYR A 415 -20.37 14.90 -2.86
CA TYR A 415 -19.94 14.12 -1.71
C TYR A 415 -18.45 13.81 -1.77
N GLY A 416 -17.81 13.83 -0.60
CA GLY A 416 -16.50 13.26 -0.38
C GLY A 416 -16.44 12.64 1.01
N ILE A 417 -15.59 11.62 1.16
CA ILE A 417 -15.44 10.87 2.40
C ILE A 417 -14.01 11.04 2.90
N GLY A 418 -13.88 11.72 4.04
CA GLY A 418 -12.62 11.81 4.77
C GLY A 418 -12.57 10.74 5.87
N ILE A 419 -11.51 9.94 5.89
CA ILE A 419 -11.32 8.87 6.86
C ILE A 419 -10.10 9.19 7.73
N ASP A 420 -10.33 9.28 9.03
CA ASP A 420 -9.27 9.52 10.01
C ASP A 420 -8.41 8.28 10.21
N GLU A 421 -7.11 8.47 10.50
CA GLU A 421 -6.35 7.34 11.04
C GLU A 421 -7.03 6.85 12.31
N ARG A 422 -6.90 5.54 12.54
CA ARG A 422 -7.56 4.90 13.68
C ARG A 422 -9.09 4.95 13.63
N ASN A 423 -9.65 5.04 12.42
CA ASN A 423 -11.06 4.82 12.16
C ASN A 423 -11.26 3.81 11.00
N SER A 424 -12.38 3.10 10.98
CA SER A 424 -12.77 2.19 9.90
C SER A 424 -14.25 2.33 9.57
N THR A 425 -14.60 2.25 8.28
CA THR A 425 -15.97 2.34 7.77
C THR A 425 -16.20 1.27 6.69
N GLY A 426 -17.46 0.93 6.39
CA GLY A 426 -17.80 -0.04 5.34
C GLY A 426 -18.92 0.44 4.44
N ASP A 427 -18.89 0.06 3.16
CA ASP A 427 -19.97 0.29 2.21
C ASP A 427 -20.77 -0.99 1.92
N LYS A 428 -22.09 -0.83 1.87
CA LYS A 428 -23.04 -1.87 1.47
C LYS A 428 -23.33 -1.67 0.00
N THR A 429 -22.65 -2.42 -0.85
CA THR A 429 -22.87 -2.35 -2.29
C THR A 429 -24.27 -2.90 -2.62
N LYS A 430 -25.25 -1.98 -2.70
CA LYS A 430 -26.57 -2.22 -3.26
C LYS A 430 -26.53 -1.78 -4.72
N CYS A 431 -26.35 -2.74 -5.62
CA CYS A 431 -26.67 -2.57 -7.03
C CYS A 431 -28.19 -2.64 -7.23
#